data_AF-A0A938SJ61-F1
#
_entry.id   AF-A0A938SJ61-F1
#
_cell.length_a   1.000
_cell.length_b   1.000
_cell.length_c   1.000
_cell.angle_alpha   90.00
_cell.angle_beta   90.00
_cell.angle_gamma   90.00
#
_symmetry.space_group_name_H-M   'P 1'
#
loop_
_entity.id
_entity.type
_entity.pdbx_description
1 polymer ?
#
loop_
_entity_poly.entity_id
_entity_poly.type
_entity_poly.pdbx_seq_one_letter_code
_entity_poly.pdbx_strand_id
1 'polypeptide(L)'
;LMPLTFIIFFTCMLAETNRAPFDMAEAESELIAGAMTEYAGFGWGLFLIAEYANIVVGCSVATVLFLGGWDSPIGVWSGLFWFLVKLYLLIFTVVWVRWTFPRTQFYGLLNLSWKILIPVSLATLVLTSVMIKIF
;
A
#
# COMPACT_ATOMS: atom_id res chain seq x y z
N LEU A 1 14.51 3.62 -12.53
CA LEU A 1 14.25 4.08 -11.15
C LEU A 1 12.79 3.96 -10.75
N MET A 2 11.87 4.47 -11.56
CA MET A 2 10.42 4.40 -11.31
C MET A 2 9.85 3.02 -10.89
N PRO A 3 10.25 1.86 -11.45
CA PRO A 3 9.71 0.57 -10.99
C PRO A 3 10.18 0.18 -9.58
N LEU A 4 11.39 0.58 -9.18
CA LEU A 4 11.90 0.33 -7.82
C LEU A 4 11.14 1.20 -6.81
N THR A 5 10.93 2.48 -7.14
CA THR A 5 10.15 3.42 -6.32
C THR A 5 8.69 2.97 -6.19
N PHE A 6 8.11 2.37 -7.23
CA PHE A 6 6.77 1.78 -7.17
C PHE A 6 6.68 0.62 -6.18
N ILE A 7 7.65 -0.30 -6.18
CA ILE A 7 7.67 -1.42 -5.22
C ILE A 7 7.78 -0.90 -3.79
N ILE A 8 8.67 0.07 -3.54
CA ILE A 8 8.82 0.71 -2.23
C ILE A 8 7.50 1.36 -1.79
N PHE A 9 6.87 2.14 -2.66
CA PHE A 9 5.59 2.77 -2.39
C PHE A 9 4.50 1.73 -2.07
N PHE A 10 4.41 0.66 -2.87
CA PHE A 10 3.44 -0.40 -2.66
C PHE A 10 3.66 -1.13 -1.32
N THR A 11 4.91 -1.39 -0.93
CA THR A 11 5.21 -1.98 0.39
C THR A 11 4.87 -1.05 1.55
N CYS A 12 5.10 0.27 1.42
CA CYS A 12 4.71 1.24 2.43
C CYS A 12 3.18 1.36 2.55
N MET A 13 2.46 1.37 1.43
CA MET A 13 1.00 1.39 1.39
C MET A 13 0.40 0.17 2.09
N LEU A 14 0.97 -1.02 1.88
CA LEU A 14 0.57 -2.24 2.58
C LEU A 14 0.80 -2.15 4.10
N ALA A 15 1.89 -1.52 4.52
CA ALA A 15 2.19 -1.32 5.94
C ALA A 15 1.25 -0.29 6.60
N GLU A 16 0.95 0.82 5.91
CA GLU A 16 0.07 1.88 6.43
C GLU A 16 -1.38 1.43 6.59
N THR A 17 -1.85 0.57 5.70
CA THR A 17 -3.20 -0.01 5.77
C THR A 17 -3.35 -1.09 6.84
N ASN A 18 -2.28 -1.39 7.60
CA ASN A 18 -2.23 -2.41 8.65
C ASN A 18 -2.80 -3.75 8.21
N ARG A 19 -2.61 -4.12 6.94
CA ARG A 19 -3.19 -5.33 6.37
C ARG A 19 -2.18 -6.47 6.37
N ALA A 20 -2.66 -7.70 6.54
CA ALA A 20 -1.81 -8.89 6.52
C ALA A 20 -0.95 -8.90 5.23
N PRO A 21 0.39 -8.93 5.33
CA PRO A 21 1.23 -9.47 6.41
C PRO A 21 1.69 -8.51 7.53
N PHE A 22 1.31 -7.22 7.48
CA PHE A 22 1.69 -6.16 8.44
C PHE A 22 0.56 -5.79 9.43
N ASP A 23 -0.24 -6.80 9.77
CA ASP A 23 -1.44 -6.72 10.59
C ASP A 23 -1.10 -6.76 12.09
N MET A 24 -0.48 -5.69 12.61
CA MET A 24 0.06 -5.63 13.98
C MET A 24 -0.83 -4.85 14.96
N ALA A 25 -1.76 -4.04 14.44
CA ALA A 25 -2.72 -3.31 15.28
C ALA A 25 -3.66 -4.27 16.05
N GLU A 26 -3.81 -5.51 15.58
CA GLU A 26 -4.70 -6.53 16.16
C GLU A 26 -3.93 -7.69 16.84
N ALA A 27 -2.59 -7.66 16.85
CA ALA A 27 -1.78 -8.79 17.24
C ALA A 27 -0.52 -8.39 18.01
N GLU A 28 -0.66 -8.13 19.32
CA GLU A 28 0.17 -8.75 20.38
C GLU A 28 -0.03 -8.18 21.80
N SER A 29 -0.62 -6.98 21.98
CA SER A 29 -0.99 -6.47 23.31
C SER A 29 -2.41 -6.86 23.76
N GLU A 30 -3.28 -7.17 22.81
CA GLU A 30 -4.68 -7.57 23.03
C GLU A 30 -4.94 -8.92 22.36
N LEU A 31 -4.73 -10.03 23.06
CA LEU A 31 -5.10 -11.38 22.60
C LEU A 31 -6.62 -11.55 22.29
N ILE A 32 -7.40 -10.47 22.35
CA ILE A 32 -8.86 -10.42 22.39
C ILE A 32 -9.44 -9.80 21.10
N ALA A 33 -8.62 -9.26 20.18
CA ALA A 33 -9.10 -8.48 19.02
C ALA A 33 -9.98 -7.30 19.47
N GLY A 34 -9.35 -6.27 20.03
CA GLY A 34 -9.99 -5.14 20.71
C GLY A 34 -10.98 -4.42 19.81
N ALA A 35 -10.62 -4.14 18.55
CA ALA A 35 -11.55 -3.51 17.61
C ALA A 35 -12.85 -4.31 17.40
N MET A 36 -12.79 -5.65 17.46
CA MET A 36 -13.96 -6.53 17.32
C MET A 36 -14.71 -6.77 18.63
N THR A 37 -14.09 -6.53 19.79
CA THR A 37 -14.66 -6.85 21.11
C THR A 37 -15.08 -5.62 21.91
N GLU A 38 -14.47 -4.46 21.66
CA GLU A 38 -14.73 -3.20 22.35
C GLU A 38 -15.81 -2.37 21.68
N TYR A 39 -16.00 -2.52 20.36
CA TYR A 39 -16.99 -1.76 19.58
C TYR A 39 -18.16 -2.63 19.12
N ALA A 40 -19.39 -2.22 19.47
CA ALA A 40 -20.61 -2.89 19.04
C ALA A 40 -21.28 -2.21 17.83
N GLY A 41 -21.86 -3.02 16.93
CA GLY A 41 -22.79 -2.57 15.88
C GLY A 41 -22.20 -1.53 14.92
N PHE A 42 -22.67 -0.28 15.03
CA PHE A 42 -22.29 0.81 14.13
C PHE A 42 -20.83 1.27 14.31
N GLY A 43 -20.31 1.23 15.54
CA GLY A 43 -18.92 1.61 15.82
C GLY A 43 -17.93 0.71 15.09
N TRP A 44 -18.16 -0.60 15.15
CA TRP A 44 -17.39 -1.60 14.39
C TRP A 44 -17.49 -1.39 12.88
N GLY A 45 -18.68 -1.06 12.38
CA GLY A 45 -18.92 -0.75 10.97
C GLY A 45 -18.08 0.44 10.47
N LEU A 46 -17.94 1.49 11.27
CA LEU A 46 -17.12 2.65 10.91
C LEU A 46 -15.63 2.32 10.82
N PHE A 47 -15.10 1.48 11.72
CA PHE A 47 -13.71 1.03 11.65
C PHE A 47 -13.43 0.24 10.38
N LEU A 48 -14.30 -0.70 10.00
CA LEU A 48 -14.15 -1.43 8.76
C LEU A 48 -14.23 -0.52 7.53
N ILE A 49 -15.22 0.39 7.49
CA ILE A 49 -15.34 1.34 6.37
C ILE A 49 -14.08 2.19 6.25
N ALA A 50 -13.52 2.66 7.36
CA ALA A 50 -12.29 3.44 7.36
C ALA A 50 -11.07 2.65 6.84
N GLU A 51 -10.90 1.39 7.28
CA GLU A 51 -9.79 0.53 6.83
C GLU A 51 -9.89 0.24 5.32
N TYR A 52 -11.08 -0.14 4.83
CA TYR A 52 -11.29 -0.39 3.40
C TYR A 52 -11.19 0.89 2.57
N ALA A 53 -11.65 2.04 3.09
CA ALA A 53 -11.47 3.33 2.44
C ALA A 53 -9.98 3.67 2.29
N ASN A 54 -9.16 3.43 3.31
CA ASN A 54 -7.71 3.66 3.23
C ASN A 54 -7.05 2.79 2.16
N ILE A 55 -7.49 1.55 1.96
CA ILE A 55 -6.99 0.70 0.86
C ILE A 55 -7.32 1.31 -0.50
N VAL A 56 -8.57 1.75 -0.69
CA VAL A 56 -9.00 2.37 -1.95
C VAL A 56 -8.22 3.66 -2.22
N VAL A 57 -8.03 4.50 -1.20
CA VAL A 57 -7.25 5.75 -1.29
C VAL A 57 -5.79 5.44 -1.63
N GLY A 58 -5.14 4.52 -0.92
CA GLY A 58 -3.76 4.11 -1.20
C GLY A 58 -3.57 3.59 -2.63
N CYS A 59 -4.46 2.71 -3.08
CA CYS A 59 -4.46 2.20 -4.46
C CYS A 59 -4.71 3.31 -5.49
N SER A 60 -5.60 4.28 -5.19
CA SER A 60 -5.85 5.42 -6.08
C SER A 60 -4.63 6.34 -6.23
N VAL A 61 -3.89 6.57 -5.15
CA VAL A 61 -2.65 7.36 -5.20
C VAL A 61 -1.58 6.60 -5.99
N ALA A 62 -1.47 5.28 -5.79
CA ALA A 62 -0.56 4.43 -6.56
C ALA A 62 -0.85 4.45 -8.07
N THR A 63 -2.12 4.40 -8.47
CA THR A 63 -2.49 4.44 -9.90
C THR A 63 -2.17 5.78 -10.55
N VAL A 64 -2.41 6.90 -9.86
CA VAL A 64 -2.09 8.24 -10.37
C VAL A 64 -0.59 8.44 -10.51
N LEU A 65 0.19 8.09 -9.48
CA LEU A 65 1.62 8.39 -9.45
C LEU A 65 2.45 7.50 -10.38
N PHE A 66 2.13 6.21 -10.49
CA PHE A 66 3.01 5.23 -11.16
C PHE A 66 2.41 4.59 -12.40
N LEU A 67 1.08 4.44 -12.47
CA LEU A 67 0.40 3.76 -13.58
C LEU A 67 -0.21 4.73 -14.59
N GLY A 68 0.15 6.02 -14.53
CA GLY A 68 -0.31 7.03 -15.48
C GLY A 68 -1.78 7.41 -15.35
N GLY A 69 -2.41 7.18 -14.18
CA GLY A 69 -3.77 7.62 -13.89
C GLY A 69 -4.79 7.19 -14.96
N TRP A 70 -5.35 8.18 -15.65
CA TRP A 70 -6.40 8.05 -16.68
C TRP A 70 -5.89 7.68 -18.08
N ASP A 71 -4.57 7.66 -18.30
CA ASP A 71 -4.03 7.36 -19.61
C ASP A 71 -4.24 5.89 -20.00
N SER A 72 -4.68 5.69 -21.23
CA SER A 72 -4.86 4.36 -21.82
C SER A 72 -3.50 3.85 -22.31
N PRO A 73 -3.04 2.67 -21.87
CA PRO A 73 -1.80 2.08 -22.37
C PRO A 73 -1.90 1.64 -23.85
N ILE A 74 -3.11 1.57 -24.42
CA ILE A 74 -3.38 1.09 -25.78
C ILE A 74 -3.86 2.24 -26.69
N GLY A 75 -4.00 3.47 -26.16
CA GLY A 75 -4.49 4.63 -26.91
C GLY A 75 -5.98 4.59 -27.27
N VAL A 76 -6.71 3.61 -26.75
CA VAL A 76 -8.12 3.35 -27.05
C VAL A 76 -8.92 3.52 -25.75
N TRP A 77 -9.99 4.33 -25.81
CA TRP A 77 -10.85 4.73 -24.68
C TRP A 77 -10.07 5.28 -23.47
N SER A 78 -9.51 6.50 -23.58
CA SER A 78 -8.97 7.21 -22.40
C SER A 78 -10.11 7.65 -21.48
N GLY A 79 -9.90 7.54 -20.16
CA GLY A 79 -10.88 8.01 -19.19
C GLY A 79 -11.04 7.13 -17.95
N LEU A 80 -12.18 7.29 -17.29
CA LEU A 80 -12.48 6.71 -15.98
C LEU A 80 -12.38 5.17 -15.96
N PHE A 81 -12.64 4.52 -17.10
CA PHE A 81 -12.60 3.07 -17.21
C PHE A 81 -11.20 2.49 -16.92
N TRP A 82 -10.15 3.05 -17.52
CA TRP A 82 -8.78 2.57 -17.27
C TRP A 82 -8.30 2.85 -15.86
N PHE A 83 -8.73 3.98 -15.29
CA PHE A 83 -8.45 4.27 -13.90
C PHE A 83 -9.07 3.22 -12.98
N LEU A 84 -10.35 2.88 -13.17
CA LEU A 84 -11.04 1.85 -12.40
C LEU A 84 -10.39 0.48 -12.60
N VAL A 85 -10.06 0.08 -13.84
CA VAL A 85 -9.41 -1.21 -14.11
C VAL A 85 -8.06 -1.33 -13.37
N LYS A 86 -7.21 -0.30 -13.47
CA LYS A 86 -5.91 -0.27 -12.76
C LYS A 86 -6.10 -0.31 -11.25
N LEU A 87 -7.08 0.43 -10.73
CA LEU A 87 -7.41 0.46 -9.31
C LEU A 87 -7.88 -0.92 -8.82
N TYR A 88 -8.80 -1.58 -9.54
CA TYR A 88 -9.26 -2.92 -9.22
C TYR A 88 -8.12 -3.94 -9.28
N LEU A 89 -7.19 -3.81 -10.23
CA LEU A 89 -6.02 -4.67 -10.33
C LEU A 89 -5.09 -4.50 -9.10
N LEU A 90 -4.87 -3.27 -8.64
CA LEU A 90 -4.09 -3.03 -7.42
C LEU A 90 -4.79 -3.58 -6.17
N ILE A 91 -6.10 -3.35 -6.03
CA ILE A 91 -6.88 -3.93 -4.91
C ILE A 91 -6.81 -5.45 -4.95
N PHE A 92 -6.96 -6.06 -6.13
CA PHE A 92 -6.80 -7.49 -6.31
C PHE A 92 -5.41 -7.97 -5.86
N THR A 93 -4.36 -7.21 -6.17
CA THR A 93 -3.00 -7.52 -5.72
C THR A 93 -2.87 -7.45 -4.20
N VAL A 94 -3.48 -6.44 -3.54
CA VAL A 94 -3.50 -6.34 -2.07
C VAL A 94 -4.20 -7.56 -1.44
N VAL A 95 -5.32 -8.00 -2.01
CA VAL A 95 -6.03 -9.20 -1.54
C VAL A 95 -5.20 -10.47 -1.80
N TRP A 96 -4.49 -10.55 -2.93
CA TRP A 96 -3.64 -11.69 -3.25
C TRP A 96 -2.43 -11.81 -2.31
N VAL A 97 -1.82 -10.69 -1.95
CA VAL A 97 -0.71 -10.64 -0.97
C VAL A 97 -1.15 -11.22 0.37
N ARG A 98 -2.38 -10.93 0.82
CA ARG A 98 -2.96 -11.50 2.05
C ARG A 98 -3.01 -13.03 2.04
N TRP A 99 -3.21 -13.66 0.89
CA TRP A 99 -3.26 -15.12 0.77
C TRP A 99 -1.88 -15.75 0.63
N THR A 100 -0.87 -14.98 0.23
CA THR A 100 0.45 -15.51 -0.16
C THR A 100 1.46 -15.47 0.99
N PHE A 101 1.41 -14.48 1.87
CA PHE A 101 2.45 -14.26 2.88
C PHE A 101 2.00 -14.60 4.31
N PRO A 102 2.86 -15.24 5.11
CA PRO A 102 2.61 -15.38 6.54
C PRO A 102 2.73 -14.02 7.24
N ARG A 103 2.12 -13.90 8.43
CA ARG A 103 2.19 -12.69 9.26
C ARG A 103 3.64 -12.38 9.68
N THR A 104 3.98 -11.10 9.71
CA THR A 104 5.30 -10.63 10.15
C THR A 104 5.27 -10.13 11.61
N GLN A 105 6.40 -10.25 12.31
CA GLN A 105 6.57 -9.79 13.69
C GLN A 105 6.98 -8.30 13.73
N PHE A 106 6.62 -7.57 14.80
CA PHE A 106 6.94 -6.14 14.99
C PHE A 106 8.39 -5.76 14.70
N TYR A 107 9.33 -6.49 15.27
CA TYR A 107 10.75 -6.23 15.05
C TYR A 107 11.19 -6.46 13.59
N GLY A 108 10.51 -7.35 12.87
CA GLY A 108 10.75 -7.60 11.45
C GLY A 108 10.30 -6.43 10.57
N LEU A 109 9.11 -5.87 10.82
CA LEU A 109 8.60 -4.69 10.12
C LEU A 109 9.46 -3.45 10.42
N LEU A 110 9.84 -3.24 11.69
CA LEU A 110 10.67 -2.11 12.08
C LEU A 110 12.05 -2.19 11.39
N ASN A 111 12.64 -3.38 11.36
CA ASN A 111 13.91 -3.62 10.71
C ASN A 111 13.82 -3.40 9.19
N LEU A 112 12.75 -3.84 8.54
CA LEU A 112 12.49 -3.62 7.12
C LEU A 112 12.35 -2.12 6.79
N SER A 113 11.62 -1.38 7.62
CA SER A 113 11.42 0.07 7.45
C SER A 113 12.71 0.85 7.64
N TRP A 114 13.41 0.63 8.75
CA TRP A 114 14.58 1.42 9.13
C TRP A 114 15.86 1.02 8.42
N LYS A 115 16.10 -0.28 8.16
CA LYS A 115 17.36 -0.73 7.54
C LYS A 115 17.29 -0.80 6.02
N ILE A 116 16.11 -1.01 5.44
CA ILE A 116 15.98 -1.26 3.99
C ILE A 116 15.22 -0.12 3.31
N LEU A 117 13.97 0.14 3.70
CA LEU A 117 13.11 1.09 2.97
C LEU A 117 13.63 2.53 3.02
N ILE A 118 14.01 3.03 4.20
CA ILE A 118 14.49 4.42 4.34
C ILE A 118 15.81 4.65 3.58
N PRO A 119 16.87 3.83 3.75
CA PRO A 119 18.12 4.05 3.03
C PRO A 119 17.96 3.91 1.51
N VAL A 120 17.16 2.92 1.05
CA VAL A 120 16.95 2.69 -0.37
C VAL A 120 16.13 3.82 -1.01
N SER A 121 15.08 4.29 -0.35
CA SER A 121 14.28 5.42 -0.88
C SER A 121 15.11 6.69 -1.02
N LEU A 122 15.94 7.03 -0.02
CA LEU A 122 16.88 8.15 -0.10
C LEU A 122 17.90 7.98 -1.23
N ALA A 123 18.48 6.79 -1.38
CA ALA A 123 19.42 6.50 -2.47
C ALA A 123 18.76 6.68 -3.84
N THR A 124 17.51 6.22 -4.02
CA THR A 124 16.78 6.41 -5.28
C THR A 124 16.48 7.88 -5.57
N LEU A 125 16.16 8.68 -4.55
CA LEU A 125 15.91 10.12 -4.69
C LEU A 125 17.18 10.86 -5.11
N VAL A 126 18.31 10.57 -4.48
CA VAL A 126 19.59 11.19 -4.86
C VAL A 126 19.96 10.78 -6.30
N LEU A 127 19.78 9.51 -6.65
CA LEU A 127 20.09 9.01 -7.99
C LEU A 127 19.21 9.67 -9.07
N THR A 128 17.91 9.85 -8.83
CA THR A 128 17.06 10.58 -9.79
C THR A 128 17.48 12.04 -9.93
N SER A 129 17.83 12.72 -8.83
CA SER A 129 18.27 14.12 -8.87
C SER A 129 19.56 14.31 -9.68
N VAL A 130 20.51 13.37 -9.56
CA VAL A 130 21.77 13.39 -10.31
C VAL A 130 21.54 13.11 -11.79
N MET A 131 20.67 12.15 -12.13
CA MET A 131 20.34 11.82 -13.52
C MET A 131 19.71 13.00 -14.26
N ILE A 132 18.80 13.74 -13.61
CA ILE A 132 18.16 14.95 -14.19
C ILE A 132 19.17 16.09 -14.40
N LYS A 133 20.26 16.14 -13.63
CA LYS A 133 21.30 17.16 -13.80
C LYS A 133 22.31 16.82 -14.89
N ILE A 134 22.53 15.53 -15.14
CA ILE A 134 23.52 15.05 -16.13
C ILE A 134 22.94 15.02 -17.55
N PHE A 135 21.66 14.66 -17.69
CA PHE A 135 20.90 14.67 -18.95
C PHE A 135 20.09 15.96 -19.10
#